data_AF-A0A5P1EH98-F1
#
_entry.id   AF-A0A5P1EH98-F1
#
_cell.length_a   1.000
_cell.length_b   1.000
_cell.length_c   1.000
_cell.angle_alpha   90.00
_cell.angle_beta   90.00
_cell.angle_gamma   90.00
#
_symmetry.space_group_name_H-M   'P 1'
#
loop_
_entity.id
_entity.type
_entity.pdbx_description
1 polymer ?
#
loop_
_entity_poly.entity_id
_entity_poly.type
_entity_poly.pdbx_seq_one_letter_code
_entity_poly.pdbx_strand_id
1 'polypeptide(L)'
;MCGAGTIPIWWGAELKFSAVEAEINVPAQDPYKGSLKYYQRLSRRYGARDPRLSAGGQRKTPLVPIICVNLLRNGEGKSETILVEHFTKSVKYIRSTGRLHQTWIQLINYDGHATMKSRGEQQTVEGLWKLVKPPTIANGFCEGDYFPSPLRLNEYKGSVVCSRDFDGDFCLRSLQNGIISFNCADSLDRTK
;
A
#
# COMPACT_ATOMS: atom_id res chain seq x y z
N MET A 1 -9.13 1.94 0.86
CA MET A 1 -8.83 1.22 -0.39
C MET A 1 -7.41 0.66 -0.32
N CYS A 2 -7.26 -0.61 -0.62
CA CYS A 2 -5.97 -1.29 -0.74
C CYS A 2 -5.39 -0.95 -2.11
N GLY A 3 -4.13 -0.50 -2.18
CA GLY A 3 -3.44 -0.34 -3.46
C GLY A 3 -2.82 -1.67 -3.86
N ALA A 4 -3.23 -2.24 -4.99
CA ALA A 4 -2.44 -3.27 -5.64
C ALA A 4 -1.27 -2.58 -6.35
N GLY A 5 -0.03 -2.96 -6.04
CA GLY A 5 1.15 -2.34 -6.62
C GLY A 5 2.29 -3.33 -6.76
N THR A 6 3.17 -3.10 -7.73
CA THR A 6 4.43 -3.86 -7.82
C THR A 6 5.31 -3.60 -6.60
N ILE A 7 6.25 -4.51 -6.33
CA ILE A 7 7.25 -4.34 -5.29
C ILE A 7 8.09 -3.10 -5.62
N PRO A 8 8.27 -2.14 -4.68
CA PRO A 8 8.89 -0.85 -4.95
C PRO A 8 10.43 -0.94 -5.01
N ILE A 9 10.94 -1.87 -5.79
CA ILE A 9 12.35 -2.07 -6.14
C ILE A 9 12.48 -2.20 -7.66
N TRP A 10 13.68 -2.03 -8.20
CA TRP A 10 13.92 -2.39 -9.59
C TRP A 10 14.11 -3.89 -9.71
N TRP A 11 13.33 -4.53 -10.58
CA TRP A 11 13.43 -5.95 -10.89
C TRP A 11 12.88 -6.21 -12.29
N GLY A 12 13.26 -7.32 -12.88
CA GLY A 12 12.75 -7.81 -14.15
C GLY A 12 12.39 -9.29 -14.07
N ALA A 13 11.53 -9.72 -14.98
CA ALA A 13 11.20 -11.13 -15.19
C ALA A 13 11.44 -11.47 -16.66
N GLU A 14 12.18 -12.54 -16.90
CA GLU A 14 12.41 -13.08 -18.25
C GLU A 14 11.68 -14.41 -18.41
N LEU A 15 10.79 -14.46 -19.40
CA LEU A 15 10.11 -15.69 -19.81
C LEU A 15 11.03 -16.45 -20.76
N LYS A 16 11.64 -17.54 -20.28
CA LYS A 16 12.38 -18.47 -21.13
C LYS A 16 11.40 -19.49 -21.70
N PHE A 17 11.38 -19.67 -23.01
CA PHE A 17 10.47 -20.61 -23.71
C PHE A 17 10.52 -22.07 -23.20
N SER A 18 11.60 -22.45 -22.51
CA SER A 18 11.79 -23.78 -21.92
C SER A 18 11.59 -23.85 -20.40
N ALA A 19 11.27 -22.72 -19.74
CA ALA A 19 11.16 -22.66 -18.29
C ALA A 19 9.69 -22.67 -17.84
N VAL A 20 9.40 -23.45 -16.80
CA VAL A 20 8.06 -23.53 -16.17
C VAL A 20 7.75 -22.26 -15.37
N GLU A 21 8.77 -21.50 -14.97
CA GLU A 21 8.63 -20.24 -14.24
C GLU A 21 9.52 -19.15 -14.85
N ALA A 22 9.10 -17.89 -14.73
CA ALA A 22 9.90 -16.76 -15.15
C ALA A 22 11.18 -16.64 -14.30
N GLU A 23 12.30 -16.32 -14.93
CA GLU A 23 13.53 -16.00 -14.20
C GLU A 23 13.45 -14.57 -13.71
N ILE A 24 13.59 -14.39 -12.39
CA ILE A 24 13.49 -13.07 -11.77
C ILE A 24 14.89 -12.53 -11.48
N ASN A 25 15.15 -11.34 -12.01
CA ASN A 25 16.45 -10.67 -11.89
C ASN A 25 16.30 -9.36 -11.12
N VAL A 26 17.20 -9.13 -10.16
CA VAL A 26 17.34 -7.85 -9.46
C VAL A 26 18.70 -7.25 -9.83
N PRO A 27 18.77 -5.99 -10.30
CA PRO A 27 20.04 -5.37 -10.68
C PRO A 27 21.04 -5.38 -9.54
N ALA A 28 22.31 -5.72 -9.82
CA ALA A 28 23.37 -5.72 -8.82
C ALA A 28 23.72 -4.30 -8.34
N GLN A 29 23.65 -3.31 -9.25
CA GLN A 29 23.93 -1.91 -8.96
C GLN A 29 22.66 -1.16 -8.58
N ASP A 30 22.70 -0.47 -7.44
CA ASP A 30 21.61 0.37 -6.91
C ASP A 30 20.19 -0.27 -7.00
N PRO A 31 19.98 -1.51 -6.50
CA PRO A 31 18.70 -2.23 -6.64
C PRO A 31 17.50 -1.49 -6.05
N TYR A 32 17.74 -0.55 -5.13
CA TYR A 32 16.73 0.21 -4.40
C TYR A 32 16.64 1.68 -4.86
N LYS A 33 17.22 2.00 -6.03
CA LYS A 33 17.15 3.34 -6.61
C LYS A 33 15.69 3.77 -6.78
N GLY A 34 15.33 4.91 -6.19
CA GLY A 34 13.97 5.44 -6.27
C GLY A 34 12.98 4.89 -5.24
N SER A 35 13.29 3.81 -4.52
CA SER A 35 12.44 3.28 -3.44
C SER A 35 12.19 4.35 -2.35
N LEU A 36 13.21 5.15 -2.02
CA LEU A 36 13.02 6.28 -1.09
C LEU A 36 11.99 7.29 -1.60
N LYS A 37 12.12 7.69 -2.88
CA LYS A 37 11.21 8.65 -3.51
C LYS A 37 9.78 8.10 -3.55
N TYR A 38 9.62 6.79 -3.78
CA TYR A 38 8.34 6.11 -3.70
C TYR A 38 7.70 6.27 -2.31
N TYR A 39 8.42 5.91 -1.24
CA TYR A 39 7.88 6.03 0.12
C TYR A 39 7.64 7.48 0.54
N GLN A 40 8.48 8.44 0.11
CA GLN A 40 8.26 9.87 0.34
C GLN A 40 6.97 10.38 -0.34
N ARG A 41 6.63 9.87 -1.53
CA ARG A 41 5.38 10.22 -2.21
C ARG A 41 4.17 9.69 -1.45
N LEU A 42 4.22 8.44 -1.00
CA LEU A 42 3.17 7.87 -0.17
C LEU A 42 3.02 8.61 1.16
N SER A 43 4.11 8.88 1.86
CA SER A 43 4.09 9.61 3.12
C SER A 43 3.47 10.99 2.97
N ARG A 44 3.79 11.73 1.89
CA ARG A 44 3.19 13.04 1.63
C ARG A 44 1.69 12.93 1.32
N ARG A 45 1.29 11.94 0.52
CA ARG A 45 -0.11 11.74 0.14
C ARG A 45 -0.98 11.40 1.35
N TYR A 46 -0.55 10.43 2.15
CA TYR A 46 -1.35 9.89 3.25
C TYR A 46 -1.14 10.63 4.58
N GLY A 47 -0.02 11.34 4.71
CA GLY A 47 0.23 12.27 5.83
C GLY A 47 -0.38 13.65 5.65
N ALA A 48 -1.03 13.91 4.51
CA ALA A 48 -1.71 15.18 4.28
C ALA A 48 -2.74 15.46 5.37
N ARG A 49 -2.73 16.70 5.86
CA ARG A 49 -3.65 17.22 6.86
C ARG A 49 -4.39 18.38 6.23
N ASP A 50 -5.69 18.44 6.47
CA ASP A 50 -6.49 19.62 6.13
C ASP A 50 -7.08 20.18 7.44
N PRO A 51 -6.69 21.42 7.83
CA PRO A 51 -7.20 22.06 9.04
C PRO A 51 -8.72 22.17 9.09
N ARG A 52 -9.40 22.19 7.94
CA ARG A 52 -10.87 22.29 7.82
C ARG A 52 -11.59 21.00 8.21
N LEU A 53 -10.88 19.87 8.28
CA LEU A 53 -11.43 18.56 8.63
C LEU A 53 -11.46 18.30 10.14
N SER A 54 -11.19 19.33 10.96
CA SER A 54 -11.04 19.21 12.42
C SER A 54 -12.34 18.91 13.19
N ALA A 55 -13.47 18.72 12.49
CA ALA A 55 -14.78 18.50 13.13
C ALA A 55 -15.08 17.02 13.47
N GLY A 56 -14.26 16.07 13.01
CA GLY A 56 -14.53 14.63 13.12
C GLY A 56 -13.64 13.86 14.10
N GLY A 57 -13.26 14.41 15.24
CA GLY A 57 -12.80 13.67 16.44
C GLY A 57 -11.51 12.82 16.38
N GLN A 58 -10.96 12.46 15.22
CA GLN A 58 -9.76 11.62 15.13
C GLN A 58 -8.52 12.48 14.87
N ARG A 59 -7.76 12.74 15.94
CA ARG A 59 -6.41 13.33 15.82
C ARG A 59 -5.53 12.36 15.03
N LYS A 60 -5.20 12.71 13.78
CA LYS A 60 -4.21 11.98 13.00
C LYS A 60 -2.88 11.94 13.76
N THR A 61 -2.31 10.75 13.86
CA THR A 61 -0.95 10.60 14.38
C THR A 61 0.02 11.37 13.47
N PRO A 62 1.13 11.90 14.01
CA PRO A 62 2.19 12.50 13.20
C PRO A 62 2.96 11.48 12.34
N LEU A 63 2.79 10.19 12.63
CA LEU A 63 3.42 9.09 11.92
C LEU A 63 2.48 8.53 10.85
N VAL A 64 2.97 8.43 9.62
CA VAL A 64 2.22 7.88 8.48
C VAL A 64 2.58 6.40 8.31
N PRO A 65 1.68 5.47 8.68
CA PRO A 65 1.90 4.05 8.44
C PRO A 65 1.81 3.68 6.95
N ILE A 66 2.82 2.97 6.45
CA ILE A 66 2.84 2.35 5.12
C ILE A 66 3.06 0.85 5.32
N ILE A 67 2.00 0.08 5.21
CA ILE A 67 2.04 -1.37 5.38
C ILE A 67 2.16 -2.01 4.00
N CYS A 68 3.27 -2.69 3.75
CA CYS A 68 3.49 -3.48 2.55
C CYS A 68 3.17 -4.94 2.88
N VAL A 69 2.21 -5.52 2.17
CA VAL A 69 1.81 -6.92 2.30
C VAL A 69 2.29 -7.64 1.06
N ASN A 70 3.30 -8.48 1.23
CA ASN A 70 3.94 -9.20 0.15
C ASN A 70 3.36 -10.62 0.06
N LEU A 71 2.70 -10.92 -1.06
CA LEU A 71 1.98 -12.18 -1.32
C LEU A 71 2.78 -13.20 -2.14
N LEU A 72 4.06 -12.92 -2.38
CA LEU A 72 4.97 -13.76 -3.14
C LEU A 72 5.22 -15.12 -2.47
N ARG A 73 5.51 -16.13 -3.31
CA ARG A 73 5.98 -17.43 -2.83
C ARG A 73 7.37 -17.27 -2.23
N ASN A 74 7.54 -17.68 -0.98
CA ASN A 74 8.81 -17.53 -0.26
C ASN A 74 9.38 -18.86 0.26
N GLY A 75 8.79 -19.98 -0.16
CA GLY A 75 9.32 -21.30 0.11
C GLY A 75 10.68 -21.56 -0.55
N GLU A 76 11.39 -22.55 -0.02
CA GLU A 76 12.67 -22.99 -0.59
C GLU A 76 12.52 -23.39 -2.07
N GLY A 77 13.49 -22.96 -2.90
CA GLY A 77 13.51 -23.23 -4.34
C GLY A 77 12.48 -22.47 -5.18
N LYS A 78 11.74 -21.50 -4.62
CA LYS A 78 10.81 -20.66 -5.39
C LYS A 78 11.51 -19.48 -6.05
N SER A 79 11.18 -19.24 -7.32
CA SER A 79 11.70 -18.13 -8.13
C SER A 79 11.47 -16.77 -7.47
N GLU A 80 10.33 -16.58 -6.80
CA GLU A 80 9.95 -15.31 -6.17
C GLU A 80 10.73 -15.00 -4.87
N THR A 81 11.44 -15.96 -4.28
CA THR A 81 12.16 -15.79 -3.00
C THR A 81 13.19 -14.67 -3.07
N ILE A 82 13.86 -14.49 -4.22
CA ILE A 82 14.81 -13.38 -4.42
C ILE A 82 14.14 -12.01 -4.24
N LEU A 83 12.90 -11.84 -4.71
CA LEU A 83 12.16 -10.59 -4.53
C LEU A 83 11.74 -10.38 -3.08
N VAL A 84 11.35 -11.44 -2.38
CA VAL A 84 11.01 -11.38 -0.95
C VAL A 84 12.21 -10.91 -0.12
N GLU A 85 13.39 -11.46 -0.42
CA GLU A 85 14.63 -11.05 0.22
C GLU A 85 14.99 -9.59 -0.09
N HIS A 86 14.99 -9.22 -1.38
CA HIS A 86 15.32 -7.86 -1.79
C HIS A 86 14.32 -6.83 -1.28
N PHE A 87 13.03 -7.18 -1.18
CA PHE A 87 12.04 -6.30 -0.58
C PHE A 87 12.35 -6.08 0.90
N THR A 88 12.63 -7.15 1.64
CA THR A 88 13.04 -7.08 3.05
C THR A 88 14.30 -6.22 3.24
N LYS A 89 15.33 -6.44 2.41
CA LYS A 89 16.58 -5.66 2.40
C LYS A 89 16.32 -4.19 2.03
N SER A 90 15.45 -3.91 1.05
CA SER A 90 15.10 -2.55 0.64
C SER A 90 14.44 -1.76 1.77
N VAL A 91 13.48 -2.36 2.49
CA VAL A 91 12.81 -1.68 3.61
C VAL A 91 13.80 -1.38 4.72
N LYS A 92 14.71 -2.32 5.03
CA LYS A 92 15.80 -2.09 5.99
C LYS A 92 16.71 -0.95 5.56
N TYR A 93 17.16 -0.96 4.30
CA TYR A 93 17.99 0.10 3.72
C TYR A 93 17.29 1.47 3.77
N ILE A 94 16.03 1.55 3.35
CA ILE A 94 15.28 2.80 3.37
C ILE A 94 15.12 3.34 4.80
N ARG A 95 14.82 2.47 5.77
CA ARG A 95 14.77 2.87 7.19
C ARG A 95 16.13 3.37 7.69
N SER A 96 17.23 2.72 7.30
CA SER A 96 18.58 3.13 7.74
C SER A 96 19.02 4.47 7.16
N THR A 97 18.45 4.92 6.04
CA THR A 97 18.74 6.28 5.53
C THR A 97 18.31 7.40 6.48
N GLY A 98 17.35 7.14 7.38
CA GLY A 98 16.78 8.16 8.26
C GLY A 98 15.93 9.22 7.54
N ARG A 99 15.77 9.17 6.22
CA ARG A 99 15.13 10.24 5.41
C ARG A 99 13.59 10.22 5.40
N LEU A 100 12.99 9.44 6.31
CA LEU A 100 11.55 9.21 6.42
C LEU A 100 11.07 9.45 7.87
N HIS A 101 11.34 10.63 8.41
CA HIS A 101 11.11 10.96 9.83
C HIS A 101 9.66 10.81 10.31
N GLN A 102 8.68 10.98 9.42
CA GLN A 102 7.25 10.92 9.73
C GLN A 102 6.58 9.70 9.10
N THR A 103 7.34 8.68 8.71
CA THR A 103 6.81 7.50 8.04
C THR A 103 7.20 6.25 8.81
N TRP A 104 6.24 5.37 9.06
CA TRP A 104 6.51 4.04 9.59
C TRP A 104 6.15 3.01 8.52
N ILE A 105 7.17 2.38 7.95
CA ILE A 105 6.98 1.31 6.98
C ILE A 105 6.91 0.00 7.75
N GLN A 106 5.96 -0.88 7.46
CA GLN A 106 5.94 -2.28 7.92
C GLN A 106 5.88 -3.19 6.70
N LEU A 107 6.67 -4.27 6.69
CA LEU A 107 6.61 -5.31 5.67
C LEU A 107 6.05 -6.59 6.31
N ILE A 108 5.02 -7.15 5.69
CA ILE A 108 4.41 -8.43 6.07
C ILE A 108 4.61 -9.37 4.89
N ASN A 109 5.46 -10.38 5.05
CA ASN A 109 5.60 -11.46 4.08
C ASN A 109 4.57 -12.54 4.40
N TYR A 110 3.62 -12.74 3.51
CA TYR A 110 2.53 -13.69 3.65
C TYR A 110 2.43 -14.52 2.37
N ASP A 111 3.01 -15.73 2.37
CA ASP A 111 2.94 -16.62 1.21
C ASP A 111 1.51 -17.13 1.03
N GLY A 112 0.74 -16.39 0.22
CA GLY A 112 -0.67 -16.70 -0.04
C GLY A 112 -0.83 -18.05 -0.73
N HIS A 113 0.12 -18.45 -1.57
CA HIS A 113 0.05 -19.71 -2.31
C HIS A 113 0.29 -20.92 -1.41
N ALA A 114 1.35 -20.90 -0.59
CA ALA A 114 1.64 -21.97 0.36
C ALA A 114 0.52 -22.10 1.39
N THR A 115 -0.04 -20.98 1.85
CA THR A 115 -1.14 -21.00 2.83
C THR A 115 -2.42 -21.53 2.21
N MET A 116 -2.77 -21.09 1.00
CA MET A 116 -3.94 -21.59 0.26
C MET A 116 -3.86 -23.09 0.00
N LYS A 117 -2.68 -23.58 -0.40
CA LYS A 117 -2.46 -25.02 -0.64
C LYS A 117 -2.58 -25.86 0.64
N SER A 118 -2.15 -25.34 1.78
CA SER A 118 -2.10 -26.10 3.04
C SER A 118 -3.37 -25.99 3.88
N ARG A 119 -4.09 -24.87 3.78
CA ARG A 119 -5.21 -24.51 4.68
C ARG A 119 -6.52 -24.18 3.96
N GLY A 120 -6.49 -24.08 2.63
CA GLY A 120 -7.62 -23.64 1.83
C GLY A 120 -7.80 -22.12 1.82
N GLU A 121 -8.68 -21.66 0.93
CA GLU A 121 -8.90 -20.24 0.66
C GLU A 121 -9.43 -19.48 1.89
N GLN A 122 -10.49 -19.98 2.53
CA GLN A 122 -11.11 -19.29 3.66
C GLN A 122 -10.11 -19.02 4.80
N GLN A 123 -9.35 -20.04 5.21
CA GLN A 123 -8.36 -19.89 6.29
C GLN A 123 -7.18 -18.98 5.88
N THR A 124 -6.87 -18.92 4.59
CA THR A 124 -5.87 -17.99 4.04
C THR A 124 -6.34 -16.55 4.16
N VAL A 125 -7.58 -16.27 3.73
CA VAL A 125 -8.17 -14.93 3.84
C VAL A 125 -8.31 -14.51 5.30
N GLU A 126 -8.79 -15.39 6.18
CA GLU A 126 -8.90 -15.11 7.61
C GLU A 126 -7.53 -14.86 8.28
N GLY A 127 -6.52 -15.65 7.92
CA GLY A 127 -5.15 -15.48 8.40
C GLY A 127 -4.57 -14.14 7.99
N LEU A 128 -4.75 -13.75 6.72
CA LEU A 128 -4.33 -12.45 6.21
C LEU A 128 -5.09 -11.31 6.88
N TRP A 129 -6.40 -11.44 7.04
CA TRP A 129 -7.26 -10.45 7.68
C TRP A 129 -6.81 -10.14 9.12
N LYS A 130 -6.40 -11.16 9.89
CA LYS A 130 -5.85 -10.95 11.25
C LYS A 130 -4.62 -10.03 11.27
N LEU A 131 -3.79 -10.08 10.22
CA LEU A 131 -2.59 -9.25 10.10
C LEU A 131 -2.91 -7.82 9.65
N VAL A 132 -3.88 -7.65 8.73
CA VAL A 132 -4.19 -6.34 8.12
C VAL A 132 -5.31 -5.58 8.81
N LYS A 133 -6.16 -6.24 9.59
CA LYS A 133 -7.28 -5.60 10.31
C LYS A 133 -6.80 -4.51 11.27
N PRO A 134 -5.84 -4.76 12.18
CA PRO A 134 -5.38 -3.72 13.10
C PRO A 134 -4.85 -2.45 12.39
N PRO A 135 -3.94 -2.54 11.39
CA PRO A 135 -3.50 -1.34 10.69
C PRO A 135 -4.60 -0.71 9.82
N THR A 136 -5.56 -1.50 9.30
CA THR A 136 -6.70 -0.93 8.55
C THR A 136 -7.53 -0.01 9.45
N ILE A 137 -7.84 -0.47 10.66
CA ILE A 137 -8.58 0.33 11.64
C ILE A 137 -7.77 1.56 12.05
N ALA A 138 -6.47 1.40 12.32
CA ALA A 138 -5.60 2.49 12.74
C ALA A 138 -5.41 3.56 11.65
N ASN A 139 -5.37 3.17 10.38
CA ASN A 139 -5.24 4.10 9.25
C ASN A 139 -6.52 4.92 9.04
N GLY A 140 -7.67 4.38 9.42
CA GLY A 140 -8.98 4.96 9.13
C GLY A 140 -9.28 5.04 7.63
N PHE A 141 -10.38 5.71 7.31
CA PHE A 141 -10.86 5.89 5.95
C PHE A 141 -11.03 7.37 5.62
N CYS A 142 -10.90 7.70 4.33
CA CYS A 142 -11.41 8.98 3.85
C CYS A 142 -12.93 8.86 3.73
N GLU A 143 -13.64 9.77 4.35
CA GLU A 143 -15.10 9.85 4.25
C GLU A 143 -15.48 11.24 3.73
N GLY A 144 -16.57 11.28 2.98
CA GLY A 144 -17.15 12.51 2.49
C GLY A 144 -18.55 12.29 1.95
N ASP A 145 -19.23 13.39 1.69
CA ASP A 145 -20.55 13.43 1.06
C ASP A 145 -20.43 13.97 -0.35
N TYR A 146 -21.24 13.41 -1.25
CA TYR A 146 -21.43 13.94 -2.60
C TYR A 146 -22.63 14.88 -2.64
N PHE A 147 -22.46 16.03 -3.28
CA PHE A 147 -23.52 17.00 -3.48
C PHE A 147 -23.72 17.27 -4.97
N PRO A 148 -24.90 16.99 -5.54
CA PRO A 148 -25.16 17.06 -6.98
C PRO A 148 -25.31 18.49 -7.53
N SER A 149 -25.13 19.51 -6.70
CA SER A 149 -25.13 20.92 -7.12
C SER A 149 -24.06 21.63 -6.32
N PRO A 150 -23.41 22.68 -6.88
CA PRO A 150 -22.53 23.55 -6.10
C PRO A 150 -23.37 24.22 -5.01
N LEU A 151 -23.44 23.63 -3.82
CA LEU A 151 -24.08 24.30 -2.68
C LEU A 151 -23.21 25.51 -2.34
N ARG A 152 -23.84 26.53 -1.78
CA ARG A 152 -23.14 27.74 -1.33
C ARG A 152 -22.02 27.30 -0.39
N LEU A 153 -20.77 27.57 -0.77
CA LEU A 153 -19.52 27.19 -0.08
C LEU A 153 -19.53 27.40 1.45
N ASN A 154 -20.40 28.29 1.93
CA ASN A 154 -20.57 28.67 3.33
C ASN A 154 -21.25 27.58 4.21
N GLU A 155 -21.88 26.55 3.63
CA GLU A 155 -22.54 25.48 4.38
C GLU A 155 -21.64 24.26 4.65
N TYR A 156 -20.48 24.16 3.99
CA TYR A 156 -19.60 23.02 4.12
C TYR A 156 -18.69 23.10 5.35
N LYS A 157 -18.83 22.14 6.27
CA LYS A 157 -17.86 21.86 7.34
C LYS A 157 -16.87 20.77 6.88
N GLY A 158 -16.03 21.07 5.89
CA GLY A 158 -15.11 20.07 5.34
C GLY A 158 -14.19 20.56 4.21
N SER A 159 -13.46 19.64 3.59
CA SER A 159 -12.57 19.92 2.45
C SER A 159 -13.29 19.58 1.15
N VAL A 160 -13.53 20.59 0.31
CA VAL A 160 -14.23 20.40 -0.96
C VAL A 160 -13.25 19.94 -2.04
N VAL A 161 -13.59 18.82 -2.69
CA VAL A 161 -12.91 18.31 -3.88
C VAL A 161 -13.85 18.53 -5.06
N CYS A 162 -13.57 19.56 -5.85
CA CYS A 162 -14.28 19.84 -7.09
C CYS A 162 -13.77 18.91 -8.20
N SER A 163 -14.68 18.29 -8.93
CA SER A 163 -14.35 17.58 -10.16
C SER A 163 -14.76 18.41 -11.36
N ARG A 164 -14.01 18.28 -12.46
CA ARG A 164 -14.38 18.89 -13.75
C ARG A 164 -15.26 17.98 -14.60
N ASP A 165 -15.40 16.72 -14.20
CA ASP A 165 -15.97 15.66 -15.04
C ASP A 165 -17.43 15.33 -14.70
N PHE A 166 -18.00 15.92 -13.64
CA PHE A 166 -19.39 15.74 -13.25
C PHE A 166 -19.92 16.94 -12.47
N ASP A 167 -21.22 17.19 -12.59
CA ASP A 167 -21.91 18.27 -11.88
C ASP A 167 -22.05 17.94 -10.40
N GLY A 168 -21.28 18.63 -9.55
CA GLY A 168 -21.36 18.47 -8.10
C GLY A 168 -20.01 18.56 -7.40
N ASP A 169 -20.06 18.52 -6.07
CA ASP A 169 -18.89 18.66 -5.20
C ASP A 169 -18.82 17.52 -4.18
N PHE A 170 -17.61 17.05 -3.89
CA PHE A 170 -17.35 16.14 -2.77
C PHE A 170 -16.88 16.93 -1.55
N CYS A 171 -17.62 16.89 -0.46
CA CYS A 171 -17.17 17.45 0.82
C CYS A 171 -16.58 16.33 1.68
N LEU A 172 -15.26 16.31 1.83
CA LEU A 172 -14.58 15.37 2.72
C LEU A 172 -14.82 15.78 4.18
N ARG A 173 -15.15 14.80 5.01
CA ARG A 173 -15.26 14.92 6.48
C ARG A 173 -14.03 14.37 7.20
N SER A 174 -13.37 13.38 6.60
CA SER A 174 -12.17 12.76 7.16
C SER A 174 -11.18 12.36 6.07
N LEU A 175 -9.91 12.25 6.44
CA LEU A 175 -8.87 11.72 5.58
C LEU A 175 -8.23 10.51 6.24
N GLN A 176 -8.03 9.46 5.47
CA GLN A 176 -7.18 8.33 5.82
C GLN A 176 -5.76 8.80 6.19
N ASN A 177 -5.16 8.15 7.18
CA ASN A 177 -3.79 8.39 7.67
C ASN A 177 -2.94 7.12 7.54
N GLY A 178 -2.60 6.78 6.29
CA GLY A 178 -1.75 5.64 5.97
C GLY A 178 -2.26 4.82 4.80
N ILE A 179 -1.52 3.79 4.43
CA ILE A 179 -1.89 2.89 3.34
C ILE A 179 -1.49 1.46 3.66
N ILE A 180 -2.31 0.51 3.22
CA ILE A 180 -1.93 -0.89 3.05
C ILE A 180 -1.80 -1.16 1.55
N SER A 181 -0.60 -1.53 1.12
CA SER A 181 -0.27 -1.88 -0.26
C SER A 181 -0.06 -3.38 -0.34
N PHE A 182 -0.77 -4.05 -1.23
CA PHE A 182 -0.58 -5.47 -1.50
C PHE A 182 0.32 -5.61 -2.72
N ASN A 183 1.35 -6.43 -2.58
CA ASN A 183 2.39 -6.65 -3.57
C ASN A 183 2.40 -8.11 -3.99
N CYS A 184 2.39 -8.35 -5.29
CA CYS A 184 2.50 -9.65 -5.94
C CYS A 184 3.34 -9.48 -7.21
N ALA A 185 3.98 -10.54 -7.70
CA ALA A 185 4.64 -10.53 -9.01
C ALA A 185 3.65 -10.82 -10.15
N ASP A 186 2.64 -11.66 -9.90
CA ASP A 186 1.49 -11.87 -10.80
C ASP A 186 0.30 -11.02 -10.37
N SER A 187 -0.07 -10.06 -11.21
CA SER A 187 -0.91 -8.92 -10.82
C SER A 187 -2.41 -9.11 -10.96
N LEU A 188 -2.95 -10.31 -11.21
CA LEU A 188 -4.38 -10.44 -11.57
C LEU A 188 -5.24 -11.44 -10.78
N ASP A 189 -4.72 -12.57 -10.30
CA ASP A 189 -5.56 -13.58 -9.63
C ASP A 189 -5.52 -13.54 -8.09
N ARG A 190 -4.51 -12.90 -7.50
CA ARG A 190 -4.27 -12.98 -6.03
C ARG A 190 -4.66 -11.72 -5.26
N THR A 191 -5.11 -10.68 -5.96
CA THR A 191 -5.41 -9.36 -5.38
C THR A 191 -6.86 -8.92 -5.61
N LYS A 192 -7.70 -9.79 -6.18
CA LYS A 192 -9.14 -9.57 -6.37
C LYS A 192 -9.93 -10.19 -5.23
#